data_AF-A0A5D2JZS5-F1
#
_entry.id   AF-A0A5D2JZS5-F1
#
_cell.length_a   1.000
_cell.length_b   1.000
_cell.length_c   1.000
_cell.angle_alpha   90.00
_cell.angle_beta   90.00
_cell.angle_gamma   90.00
#
_symmetry.space_group_name_H-M   'P 1'
#
loop_
_entity.id
_entity.type
_entity.pdbx_description
1 polymer ?
#
loop_
_entity_poly.entity_id
_entity_poly.type
_entity_poly.pdbx_seq_one_letter_code
_entity_poly.pdbx_strand_id
1 'polypeptide(L)'
;MHATLSNGLLRWMVMHPLLMHRYLCWCVLFGHLCTSVLCLSLNRSENLFLKPRLILTDESVIATSIHVKKSASLPLNDSLSCEDLEGVGSFNTTCLLNSNLYLSSDLYICGTGNLEILPHVSIKCPTEGCMVTFNMSGNVNVGEYVAIVAGSVVICAANLTVGYNSTINTTSLAGPPPPQTSGTPVGTEGAGGGHGGRGASCLKNNKTSFWGGDVYAWSTLSEPWSYGSKGGSKNDSASDGHWYGGKGGGRVKFIVKDMIYLNGSVTAEGGNGGIKGGGGSGGSIYIRAVKLKGYGTISAAGGMGWGGGGGGRISLDCYSIQEDVKVSVHGGYSLGCPGNSGAAGTYFNADLLSLRVGNDNVTTETETPLLDFSTSPLWSNVFVENNAKVLVPLLWTRVQVRGQISLYRGGEIVFGLSAYPMSEFELVAEELLMSDSIIKVCYICFLFFHVF
;
A
#
# COMPACT_ATOMS: atom_id res chain seq x y z
N MET A 1 18.90 -28.75 7.57
CA MET A 1 20.11 -27.87 7.49
C MET A 1 20.63 -27.69 6.05
N HIS A 2 19.96 -26.85 5.25
CA HIS A 2 20.56 -26.27 4.04
C HIS A 2 20.45 -24.75 4.14
N ALA A 3 21.45 -24.11 4.74
CA ALA A 3 21.64 -22.67 4.63
C ALA A 3 22.67 -22.43 3.51
N THR A 4 22.21 -22.14 2.30
CA THR A 4 23.09 -21.75 1.20
C THR A 4 23.29 -20.24 1.21
N LEU A 5 24.46 -19.82 1.71
CA LEU A 5 24.97 -18.46 1.55
C LEU A 5 25.85 -18.37 0.31
N SER A 6 25.47 -17.53 -0.64
CA SER A 6 26.34 -17.11 -1.74
C SER A 6 26.47 -15.59 -1.69
N ASN A 7 27.59 -15.07 -1.17
CA ASN A 7 27.83 -13.62 -1.00
C ASN A 7 26.86 -12.88 -0.05
N GLY A 8 26.20 -13.58 0.89
CA GLY A 8 25.39 -12.95 1.94
C GLY A 8 26.24 -12.44 3.12
N LEU A 9 25.83 -11.33 3.73
CA LEU A 9 26.51 -10.74 4.91
C LEU A 9 25.56 -10.64 6.11
N LEU A 10 25.98 -11.19 7.25
CA LEU A 10 25.37 -10.92 8.56
C LEU A 10 26.16 -9.82 9.25
N ARG A 11 25.55 -8.68 9.57
CA ARG A 11 26.22 -7.54 10.24
C ARG A 11 25.62 -7.23 11.60
N TRP A 12 26.50 -7.20 12.61
CA TRP A 12 26.20 -6.68 13.95
C TRP A 12 26.62 -5.20 14.01
N MET A 13 25.70 -4.29 14.29
CA MET A 13 26.05 -2.90 14.55
C MET A 13 26.33 -2.70 16.04
N VAL A 14 27.61 -2.57 16.39
CA VAL A 14 28.05 -2.06 17.69
C VAL A 14 28.45 -0.60 17.48
N MET A 15 27.62 0.35 17.91
CA MET A 15 28.08 1.73 18.05
C MET A 15 28.93 1.81 19.32
N HIS A 16 30.14 2.38 19.19
CA HIS A 16 31.00 2.68 20.33
C HIS A 16 30.21 3.48 21.38
N PRO A 17 30.32 3.15 22.68
CA PRO A 17 29.67 3.92 23.72
C PRO A 17 30.24 5.34 23.69
N LEU A 18 29.38 6.31 23.42
CA LEU A 18 29.64 7.70 23.77
C LEU A 18 30.05 7.72 25.25
N LEU A 19 31.21 8.33 25.53
CA LEU A 19 31.80 8.48 26.86
C LEU A 19 30.74 8.87 27.90
N MET A 20 30.19 7.88 28.60
CA MET A 20 29.57 8.09 29.90
C MET A 20 30.68 8.03 30.93
N HIS A 21 30.89 9.16 31.59
CA HIS A 21 31.93 9.37 32.59
C HIS A 21 31.97 8.22 33.61
N ARG A 22 33.19 7.70 33.80
CA ARG A 22 33.61 6.79 34.86
C ARG A 22 32.95 7.13 36.20
N TYR A 23 32.21 6.17 36.77
CA TYR A 23 32.25 5.91 38.20
C TYR A 23 32.23 4.39 38.41
N LEU A 24 33.42 3.84 38.64
CA LEU A 24 33.62 2.55 39.29
C LEU A 24 33.56 2.82 40.80
N CYS A 25 32.64 2.21 41.55
CA CYS A 25 32.87 1.92 42.96
C CYS A 25 32.04 0.70 43.40
N TRP A 26 32.68 -0.13 44.22
CA TRP A 26 32.38 -1.51 44.57
C TRP A 26 31.22 -1.73 45.56
N CYS A 27 30.62 -2.93 45.45
CA CYS A 27 30.04 -3.84 46.46
C CYS A 27 29.02 -3.28 47.48
N VAL A 28 27.91 -3.96 47.82
CA VAL A 28 27.87 -5.17 48.66
C VAL A 28 26.50 -5.88 48.50
N LEU A 29 26.52 -7.21 48.41
CA LEU A 29 25.40 -8.14 48.62
C LEU A 29 25.01 -8.21 50.10
N PHE A 30 23.72 -8.08 50.44
CA PHE A 30 22.98 -8.97 51.36
C PHE A 30 21.55 -8.46 51.64
N GLY A 31 20.60 -9.41 51.69
CA GLY A 31 19.52 -9.38 52.70
C GLY A 31 18.14 -8.92 52.26
N HIS A 32 17.21 -9.88 52.21
CA HIS A 32 15.76 -9.67 52.22
C HIS A 32 15.31 -8.67 53.30
N LEU A 33 14.43 -7.75 52.92
CA LEU A 33 13.42 -7.19 53.83
C LEU A 33 12.11 -6.99 53.08
N CYS A 34 11.11 -7.79 53.45
CA CYS A 34 9.71 -7.50 53.20
C CYS A 34 9.29 -6.27 54.01
N THR A 35 8.71 -5.28 53.35
CA THR A 35 7.80 -4.32 54.00
C THR A 35 6.60 -4.08 53.10
N SER A 36 5.47 -4.58 53.55
CA SER A 36 4.13 -4.23 53.10
C SER A 36 3.80 -2.79 53.47
N VAL A 37 3.28 -2.01 52.52
CA VAL A 37 2.38 -0.88 52.82
C VAL A 37 1.23 -0.90 51.81
N LEU A 38 0.02 -1.05 52.36
CA LEU A 38 -1.27 -0.97 51.69
C LEU A 38 -1.86 0.43 51.93
N CYS A 39 -2.64 0.89 50.95
CA CYS A 39 -3.68 1.92 50.99
C CYS A 39 -3.25 3.40 51.10
N LEU A 40 -3.62 4.19 50.08
CA LEU A 40 -4.92 4.89 50.09
C LEU A 40 -5.29 5.45 48.71
N SER A 41 -6.57 5.26 48.41
CA SER A 41 -7.38 5.73 47.30
C SER A 41 -7.47 7.25 47.18
N LEU A 42 -7.58 7.75 45.95
CA LEU A 42 -8.42 8.92 45.68
C LEU A 42 -9.19 8.74 44.35
N ASN A 43 -10.49 8.49 44.49
CA ASN A 43 -11.54 8.62 43.49
C ASN A 43 -12.02 10.07 43.46
N ARG A 44 -12.14 10.71 42.28
CA ARG A 44 -13.24 11.62 41.87
C ARG A 44 -13.00 12.06 40.41
N SER A 45 -13.75 11.53 39.44
CA SER A 45 -15.06 11.97 38.91
C SER A 45 -15.06 13.29 38.14
N GLU A 46 -15.40 13.21 36.85
CA GLU A 46 -16.61 13.77 36.22
C GLU A 46 -16.41 14.52 34.88
N ASN A 47 -17.02 13.94 33.85
CA ASN A 47 -17.64 14.50 32.64
C ASN A 47 -17.49 16.00 32.35
N LEU A 48 -17.14 16.32 31.09
CA LEU A 48 -17.91 17.33 30.34
C LEU A 48 -17.87 17.06 28.83
N PHE A 49 -18.99 16.55 28.32
CA PHE A 49 -19.45 16.73 26.94
C PHE A 49 -19.66 18.22 26.66
N LEU A 50 -19.11 18.78 25.58
CA LEU A 50 -19.75 19.92 24.91
C LEU A 50 -19.40 19.98 23.41
N LYS A 51 -20.42 19.71 22.59
CA LYS A 51 -20.51 20.12 21.18
C LYS A 51 -20.49 21.65 21.08
N PRO A 52 -20.07 22.19 19.92
CA PRO A 52 -20.78 23.32 19.34
C PRO A 52 -21.44 22.94 18.00
N ARG A 53 -22.74 23.17 17.96
CA ARG A 53 -23.58 23.34 16.77
C ARG A 53 -23.80 24.85 16.66
N LEU A 54 -23.52 25.48 15.52
CA LEU A 54 -24.06 26.80 15.10
C LEU A 54 -23.81 26.91 13.58
N ILE A 55 -24.82 26.66 12.76
CA ILE A 55 -25.85 27.58 12.22
C ILE A 55 -25.35 28.32 10.97
N LEU A 56 -26.02 28.00 9.87
CA LEU A 56 -26.01 28.66 8.57
C LEU A 56 -26.44 30.12 8.69
N THR A 57 -25.74 30.99 7.97
CA THR A 57 -26.32 32.24 7.45
C THR A 57 -26.01 32.35 5.97
N ASP A 58 -27.09 32.54 5.24
CA ASP A 58 -27.27 32.68 3.81
C ASP A 58 -26.92 34.13 3.40
N GLU A 59 -26.02 34.33 2.46
CA GLU A 59 -26.01 35.55 1.64
C GLU A 59 -25.71 35.18 0.19
N SER A 60 -26.75 35.37 -0.61
CA SER A 60 -26.74 35.40 -2.07
C SER A 60 -25.98 36.62 -2.60
N VAL A 61 -25.44 36.54 -3.82
CA VAL A 61 -25.65 37.52 -4.91
C VAL A 61 -24.66 37.31 -6.09
N ILE A 62 -25.30 37.23 -7.28
CA ILE A 62 -24.86 37.50 -8.67
C ILE A 62 -24.09 36.43 -9.47
N ALA A 63 -24.82 35.96 -10.48
CA ALA A 63 -24.43 35.12 -11.59
C ALA A 63 -23.59 35.87 -12.65
N THR A 64 -22.63 35.16 -13.24
CA THR A 64 -22.22 35.35 -14.63
C THR A 64 -22.16 33.98 -15.30
N SER A 65 -22.85 33.88 -16.43
CA SER A 65 -23.11 32.66 -17.20
C SER A 65 -21.92 32.27 -18.06
N ILE A 66 -21.42 31.05 -17.87
CA ILE A 66 -20.60 30.35 -18.87
C ILE A 66 -21.31 29.03 -19.17
N HIS A 67 -21.82 28.91 -20.40
CA HIS A 67 -22.46 27.70 -20.91
C HIS A 67 -21.43 26.56 -21.01
N VAL A 68 -21.38 25.71 -19.98
CA VAL A 68 -20.78 24.38 -20.06
C VAL A 68 -21.91 23.39 -20.34
N LYS A 69 -21.80 22.63 -21.44
CA LYS A 69 -22.71 21.50 -21.74
C LYS A 69 -22.72 20.58 -20.51
N LYS A 70 -23.87 20.55 -19.83
CA LYS A 70 -24.12 19.71 -18.66
C LYS A 70 -24.09 18.25 -19.13
N SER A 71 -23.03 17.53 -18.77
CA SER A 71 -23.03 16.06 -18.81
C SER A 71 -24.15 15.57 -17.89
N ALA A 72 -24.85 14.52 -18.31
CA ALA A 72 -25.93 13.93 -17.55
C ALA A 72 -25.39 13.51 -16.17
N SER A 73 -25.82 14.21 -15.12
CA SER A 73 -25.66 13.76 -13.75
C SER A 73 -26.64 12.61 -13.56
N LEU A 74 -26.14 11.38 -13.53
CA LEU A 74 -26.96 10.21 -13.21
C LEU A 74 -27.43 10.33 -11.75
N PRO A 75 -28.75 10.30 -11.48
CA PRO A 75 -29.26 10.39 -10.12
C PRO A 75 -28.92 9.12 -9.33
N LEU A 76 -28.47 9.31 -8.10
CA LEU A 76 -27.90 8.29 -7.21
C LEU A 76 -28.91 7.25 -6.67
N ASN A 77 -30.12 7.12 -7.22
CA ASN A 77 -31.17 6.27 -6.63
C ASN A 77 -32.17 5.65 -7.61
N ASP A 78 -32.03 5.81 -8.92
CA ASP A 78 -32.83 5.07 -9.89
C ASP A 78 -32.05 3.87 -10.42
N SER A 79 -32.73 2.74 -10.61
CA SER A 79 -32.12 1.53 -11.18
C SER A 79 -31.63 1.84 -12.59
N LEU A 80 -30.31 2.04 -12.74
CA LEU A 80 -29.67 2.24 -14.03
C LEU A 80 -30.00 1.06 -14.95
N SER A 81 -30.42 1.35 -16.17
CA SER A 81 -30.56 0.37 -17.24
C SER A 81 -29.33 0.38 -18.15
N CYS A 82 -29.19 -0.65 -18.99
CA CYS A 82 -28.12 -0.70 -19.99
C CYS A 82 -28.27 0.45 -21.01
N GLU A 83 -29.53 0.80 -21.34
CA GLU A 83 -29.86 1.87 -22.28
C GLU A 83 -29.51 3.25 -21.72
N ASP A 84 -29.60 3.46 -20.39
CA ASP A 84 -29.17 4.71 -19.73
C ASP A 84 -27.65 4.94 -19.84
N LEU A 85 -26.89 3.88 -20.07
CA LEU A 85 -25.45 3.93 -20.35
C LEU A 85 -25.15 3.97 -21.85
N GLU A 86 -26.15 4.31 -22.67
CA GLU A 86 -26.09 4.26 -24.14
C GLU A 86 -25.71 2.87 -24.69
N GLY A 87 -25.89 1.82 -23.89
CA GLY A 87 -25.64 0.45 -24.26
C GLY A 87 -26.83 -0.22 -24.93
N VAL A 88 -26.59 -1.41 -25.49
CA VAL A 88 -27.62 -2.23 -26.12
C VAL A 88 -27.86 -3.49 -25.30
N GLY A 89 -29.14 -3.79 -25.00
CA GLY A 89 -29.55 -4.99 -24.29
C GLY A 89 -29.94 -4.73 -22.84
N SER A 90 -29.62 -5.65 -21.94
CA SER A 90 -30.03 -5.59 -20.54
C SER A 90 -29.01 -6.24 -19.62
N PHE A 91 -28.88 -5.73 -18.40
CA PHE A 91 -27.99 -6.32 -17.38
C PHE A 91 -28.41 -7.74 -16.94
N ASN A 92 -29.64 -8.17 -17.22
CA ASN A 92 -30.10 -9.53 -16.92
C ASN A 92 -29.80 -10.55 -18.03
N THR A 93 -29.46 -10.09 -19.24
CA THR A 93 -29.11 -10.94 -20.38
C THR A 93 -27.67 -10.67 -20.83
N THR A 94 -27.48 -9.74 -21.75
CA THR A 94 -26.19 -9.20 -22.14
C THR A 94 -26.36 -7.71 -22.36
N CYS A 95 -25.50 -6.91 -21.70
CA CYS A 95 -25.39 -5.48 -21.94
C CYS A 95 -24.11 -5.21 -22.73
N LEU A 96 -24.27 -4.62 -23.92
CA LEU A 96 -23.17 -4.21 -24.79
C LEU A 96 -22.94 -2.71 -24.62
N LEU A 97 -21.81 -2.33 -24.02
CA LEU A 97 -21.42 -0.93 -23.93
C LEU A 97 -20.53 -0.58 -25.13
N ASN A 98 -21.01 0.33 -25.97
CA ASN A 98 -20.31 0.82 -27.17
C ASN A 98 -20.01 2.32 -27.14
N SER A 99 -20.45 3.02 -26.09
CA SER A 99 -20.28 4.46 -25.89
C SER A 99 -19.31 4.79 -24.76
N ASN A 100 -18.66 5.94 -24.88
CA ASN A 100 -17.80 6.48 -23.83
C ASN A 100 -18.64 7.09 -22.70
N LEU A 101 -18.29 6.79 -21.45
CA LEU A 101 -18.99 7.29 -20.27
C LEU A 101 -18.08 8.25 -19.49
N TYR A 102 -18.58 9.46 -19.24
CA TYR A 102 -17.92 10.48 -18.43
C TYR A 102 -18.79 10.78 -17.21
N LEU A 103 -18.35 10.28 -16.06
CA LEU A 103 -19.11 10.26 -14.82
C LEU A 103 -18.60 11.37 -13.89
N SER A 104 -19.53 12.00 -13.17
CA SER A 104 -19.22 12.95 -12.09
C SER A 104 -19.41 12.37 -10.69
N SER A 105 -20.04 11.19 -10.59
CA SER A 105 -20.36 10.46 -9.37
C SER A 105 -20.13 8.96 -9.56
N ASP A 106 -20.30 8.21 -8.48
CA ASP A 106 -20.16 6.76 -8.48
C ASP A 106 -21.11 6.10 -9.49
N LEU A 107 -20.60 5.04 -10.14
CA LEU A 107 -21.36 4.18 -11.05
C LEU A 107 -21.48 2.79 -10.42
N TYR A 108 -22.71 2.32 -10.27
CA TYR A 108 -23.00 0.98 -9.78
C TYR A 108 -23.88 0.24 -10.80
N ILE A 109 -23.32 -0.80 -11.41
CA ILE A 109 -24.02 -1.70 -12.33
C ILE A 109 -24.22 -3.04 -11.62
N CYS A 110 -25.44 -3.54 -11.62
CA CYS A 110 -25.74 -4.89 -11.13
C CYS A 110 -26.65 -5.65 -12.11
N GLY A 111 -26.37 -6.93 -12.30
CA GLY A 111 -27.14 -7.77 -13.22
C GLY A 111 -26.88 -9.26 -13.07
N THR A 112 -27.82 -10.08 -13.55
CA THR A 112 -27.66 -11.54 -13.58
C THR A 112 -26.98 -12.05 -14.86
N GLY A 113 -26.88 -11.20 -15.88
CA GLY A 113 -26.35 -11.52 -17.19
C GLY A 113 -24.86 -11.21 -17.38
N ASN A 114 -24.50 -10.88 -18.61
CA ASN A 114 -23.14 -10.54 -19.03
C ASN A 114 -22.99 -9.03 -19.30
N LEU A 115 -21.78 -8.51 -19.11
CA LEU A 115 -21.40 -7.16 -19.49
C LEU A 115 -20.24 -7.22 -20.48
N GLU A 116 -20.43 -6.68 -21.69
CA GLU A 116 -19.38 -6.59 -22.70
C GLU A 116 -19.09 -5.14 -23.00
N ILE A 117 -17.88 -4.71 -22.65
CA ILE A 117 -17.37 -3.38 -22.96
C ILE A 117 -16.60 -3.50 -24.27
N LEU A 118 -17.16 -2.94 -25.34
CA LEU A 118 -16.58 -3.07 -26.68
C LEU A 118 -15.22 -2.36 -26.77
N PRO A 119 -14.38 -2.72 -27.76
CA PRO A 119 -13.07 -2.09 -27.94
C PRO A 119 -13.14 -0.57 -28.04
N HIS A 120 -12.10 0.10 -27.55
CA HIS A 120 -11.95 1.57 -27.55
C HIS A 120 -12.95 2.38 -26.69
N VAL A 121 -13.78 1.71 -25.90
CA VAL A 121 -14.67 2.39 -24.93
C VAL A 121 -13.88 2.94 -23.74
N SER A 122 -14.25 4.13 -23.30
CA SER A 122 -13.65 4.83 -22.17
C SER A 122 -14.71 5.15 -21.11
N ILE A 123 -14.58 4.57 -19.92
CA ILE A 123 -15.42 4.84 -18.74
C ILE A 123 -14.57 5.61 -17.74
N LYS A 124 -14.84 6.90 -17.55
CA LYS A 124 -14.01 7.80 -16.74
C LYS A 124 -14.83 8.48 -15.65
N CYS A 125 -14.42 8.27 -14.40
CA CYS A 125 -14.81 9.08 -13.25
C CYS A 125 -13.55 9.70 -12.62
N PRO A 126 -13.10 10.89 -13.07
CA PRO A 126 -11.84 11.48 -12.65
C PRO A 126 -11.88 12.09 -11.24
N THR A 127 -12.99 11.99 -10.52
CA THR A 127 -13.14 12.47 -9.14
C THR A 127 -12.36 11.56 -8.19
N GLU A 128 -11.57 12.16 -7.29
CA GLU A 128 -10.85 11.42 -6.24
C GLU A 128 -11.81 10.56 -5.42
N GLY A 129 -11.47 9.28 -5.29
CA GLY A 129 -12.27 8.31 -4.56
C GLY A 129 -13.57 7.85 -5.23
N CYS A 130 -13.89 8.34 -6.44
CA CYS A 130 -15.08 7.90 -7.18
C CYS A 130 -15.04 6.40 -7.45
N MET A 131 -16.18 5.73 -7.29
CA MET A 131 -16.28 4.28 -7.40
C MET A 131 -17.03 3.84 -8.65
N VAL A 132 -16.42 2.96 -9.44
CA VAL A 132 -17.06 2.24 -10.55
C VAL A 132 -17.17 0.78 -10.15
N THR A 133 -18.40 0.27 -10.05
CA THR A 133 -18.69 -1.11 -9.65
C THR A 133 -19.46 -1.84 -10.74
N PHE A 134 -18.93 -2.98 -11.17
CA PHE A 134 -19.62 -3.95 -12.02
C PHE A 134 -19.89 -5.21 -11.22
N ASN A 135 -21.15 -5.48 -10.89
CA ASN A 135 -21.57 -6.65 -10.13
C ASN A 135 -22.46 -7.54 -11.00
N MET A 136 -21.82 -8.42 -11.77
CA MET A 136 -22.48 -9.31 -12.72
C MET A 136 -22.44 -10.76 -12.22
N SER A 137 -23.56 -11.47 -12.34
CA SER A 137 -23.56 -12.92 -12.06
C SER A 137 -22.90 -13.73 -13.18
N GLY A 138 -22.96 -13.25 -14.42
CA GLY A 138 -22.30 -13.81 -15.60
C GLY A 138 -20.92 -13.23 -15.86
N ASN A 139 -20.53 -13.13 -17.13
CA ASN A 139 -19.19 -12.72 -17.53
C ASN A 139 -19.06 -11.19 -17.67
N VAL A 140 -17.88 -10.66 -17.35
CA VAL A 140 -17.50 -9.28 -17.65
C VAL A 140 -16.33 -9.32 -18.64
N ASN A 141 -16.57 -8.82 -19.85
CA ASN A 141 -15.58 -8.77 -20.92
C ASN A 141 -15.18 -7.32 -21.18
N VAL A 142 -13.95 -6.96 -20.80
CA VAL A 142 -13.31 -5.69 -21.12
C VAL A 142 -12.54 -5.88 -22.43
N GLY A 143 -13.05 -5.29 -23.51
CA GLY A 143 -12.45 -5.38 -24.85
C GLY A 143 -11.06 -4.75 -24.95
N GLU A 144 -10.48 -4.81 -26.15
CA GLU A 144 -9.17 -4.23 -26.42
C GLU A 144 -9.19 -2.70 -26.35
N TYR A 145 -8.10 -2.09 -25.91
CA TYR A 145 -7.97 -0.62 -25.82
C TYR A 145 -9.05 0.09 -24.99
N VAL A 146 -9.75 -0.64 -24.12
CA VAL A 146 -10.72 -0.05 -23.18
C VAL A 146 -10.00 0.68 -22.05
N ALA A 147 -10.53 1.82 -21.62
CA ALA A 147 -10.01 2.55 -20.46
C ALA A 147 -11.09 2.73 -19.39
N ILE A 148 -10.93 2.08 -18.24
CA ILE A 148 -11.75 2.28 -17.05
C ILE A 148 -10.91 3.06 -16.05
N VAL A 149 -11.30 4.31 -15.79
CA VAL A 149 -10.55 5.24 -14.91
C VAL A 149 -11.43 5.70 -13.78
N ALA A 150 -11.07 5.41 -12.53
CA ALA A 150 -11.83 5.81 -11.34
C ALA A 150 -10.94 5.83 -10.09
N GLY A 151 -11.42 6.38 -8.97
CA GLY A 151 -10.73 6.25 -7.69
C GLY A 151 -10.77 4.82 -7.13
N SER A 152 -11.90 4.13 -7.31
CA SER A 152 -12.07 2.72 -6.97
C SER A 152 -12.74 1.97 -8.12
N VAL A 153 -12.24 0.78 -8.45
CA VAL A 153 -12.89 -0.13 -9.40
C VAL A 153 -13.17 -1.46 -8.71
N VAL A 154 -14.42 -1.90 -8.76
CA VAL A 154 -14.85 -3.20 -8.24
C VAL A 154 -15.49 -4.01 -9.35
N ILE A 155 -15.01 -5.21 -9.60
CA ILE A 155 -15.59 -6.13 -10.60
C ILE A 155 -15.89 -7.46 -9.93
N CYS A 156 -17.16 -7.81 -9.85
CA CYS A 156 -17.65 -9.12 -9.46
C CYS A 156 -18.24 -9.81 -10.69
N ALA A 157 -17.77 -11.03 -11.00
CA ALA A 157 -18.16 -11.76 -12.20
C ALA A 157 -18.02 -13.29 -12.03
N ALA A 158 -18.64 -14.07 -12.91
CA ALA A 158 -18.30 -15.48 -13.08
C ALA A 158 -16.91 -15.63 -13.71
N ASN A 159 -16.69 -14.94 -14.84
CA ASN A 159 -15.40 -14.85 -15.53
C ASN A 159 -15.11 -13.38 -15.88
N LEU A 160 -13.83 -13.02 -15.89
CA LEU A 160 -13.37 -11.68 -16.26
C LEU A 160 -12.31 -11.78 -17.37
N THR A 161 -12.56 -11.09 -18.47
CA THR A 161 -11.58 -10.91 -19.54
C THR A 161 -11.14 -9.45 -19.56
N VAL A 162 -9.83 -9.21 -19.51
CA VAL A 162 -9.22 -7.88 -19.67
C VAL A 162 -8.31 -7.92 -20.89
N GLY A 163 -8.83 -7.39 -22.01
CA GLY A 163 -8.23 -7.45 -23.33
C GLY A 163 -6.89 -6.72 -23.43
N TYR A 164 -6.18 -6.97 -24.53
CA TYR A 164 -4.89 -6.34 -24.78
C TYR A 164 -4.99 -4.81 -24.86
N ASN A 165 -3.97 -4.11 -24.35
CA ASN A 165 -3.91 -2.64 -24.27
C ASN A 165 -5.10 -1.98 -23.55
N SER A 166 -5.95 -2.75 -22.86
CA SER A 166 -6.96 -2.19 -21.97
C SER A 166 -6.35 -1.81 -20.63
N THR A 167 -6.94 -0.82 -19.97
CA THR A 167 -6.42 -0.26 -18.73
C THR A 167 -7.55 -0.12 -17.71
N ILE A 168 -7.36 -0.71 -16.53
CA ILE A 168 -8.17 -0.47 -15.34
C ILE A 168 -7.30 0.37 -14.41
N ASN A 169 -7.50 1.68 -14.44
CA ASN A 169 -6.57 2.66 -13.93
C ASN A 169 -7.18 3.47 -12.78
N THR A 170 -6.57 3.33 -11.61
CA THR A 170 -6.91 4.09 -10.41
C THR A 170 -5.73 4.93 -9.90
N THR A 171 -4.72 5.12 -10.75
CA THR A 171 -3.50 5.87 -10.44
C THR A 171 -3.81 7.32 -10.08
N SER A 172 -3.24 7.81 -8.97
CA SER A 172 -3.38 9.19 -8.52
C SER A 172 -4.84 9.66 -8.25
N LEU A 173 -5.77 8.74 -8.03
CA LEU A 173 -7.20 9.01 -7.78
C LEU A 173 -7.68 8.55 -6.40
N ALA A 174 -6.76 8.43 -5.43
CA ALA A 174 -7.08 8.10 -4.04
C ALA A 174 -8.19 8.99 -3.46
N GLY A 175 -9.12 8.37 -2.75
CA GLY A 175 -9.97 9.06 -1.77
C GLY A 175 -9.25 9.21 -0.42
N PRO A 176 -9.98 9.58 0.65
CA PRO A 176 -9.39 9.73 1.97
C PRO A 176 -8.86 8.39 2.54
N PRO A 177 -7.68 8.37 3.18
CA PRO A 177 -7.17 7.18 3.86
C PRO A 177 -8.02 6.83 5.11
N PRO A 178 -7.83 5.64 5.71
CA PRO A 178 -8.55 5.24 6.93
C PRO A 178 -8.38 6.25 8.08
N PRO A 179 -9.38 6.47 8.96
CA PRO A 179 -9.33 7.54 9.96
C PRO A 179 -8.16 7.48 10.95
N GLN A 180 -7.56 6.30 11.15
CA GLN A 180 -6.49 6.09 12.15
C GLN A 180 -5.11 6.57 11.66
N THR A 181 -4.96 6.92 10.38
CA THR A 181 -3.66 7.26 9.77
C THR A 181 -3.84 8.05 8.48
N SER A 182 -2.89 8.92 8.15
CA SER A 182 -2.91 9.60 6.85
C SER A 182 -1.92 9.02 5.85
N GLY A 183 -0.87 8.32 6.33
CA GLY A 183 0.35 8.02 5.58
C GLY A 183 1.00 9.23 4.88
N THR A 184 0.50 10.43 5.13
CA THR A 184 0.95 11.67 4.51
C THR A 184 2.00 12.26 5.44
N PRO A 185 3.21 12.55 4.96
CA PRO A 185 4.27 13.07 5.82
C PRO A 185 3.89 14.43 6.41
N VAL A 186 4.34 14.67 7.64
CA VAL A 186 4.21 15.96 8.32
C VAL A 186 5.32 16.88 7.84
N GLY A 187 5.03 18.18 7.76
CA GLY A 187 6.00 19.20 7.37
C GLY A 187 5.97 19.51 5.87
N THR A 188 6.97 20.25 5.44
CA THR A 188 6.96 20.99 4.16
C THR A 188 8.27 20.83 3.40
N GLU A 189 8.81 19.62 3.46
CA GLU A 189 10.10 19.25 2.90
C GLU A 189 9.96 18.38 1.65
N GLY A 190 8.72 18.14 1.20
CA GLY A 190 8.45 17.33 0.02
C GLY A 190 8.73 15.85 0.21
N ALA A 191 8.58 15.31 1.43
CA ALA A 191 8.69 13.87 1.67
C ALA A 191 7.58 13.10 0.94
N GLY A 192 7.82 11.85 0.57
CA GLY A 192 6.84 11.00 -0.11
C GLY A 192 5.78 10.44 0.84
N GLY A 193 4.59 10.14 0.31
CA GLY A 193 3.53 9.43 1.04
C GLY A 193 3.91 7.98 1.29
N GLY A 194 3.42 7.37 2.37
CA GLY A 194 3.56 5.94 2.69
C GLY A 194 2.24 5.19 2.59
N HIS A 195 2.28 3.88 2.38
CA HIS A 195 1.12 2.98 2.48
C HIS A 195 1.56 1.52 2.72
N GLY A 196 1.97 0.81 1.67
CA GLY A 196 2.55 -0.54 1.77
C GLY A 196 4.01 -0.48 2.21
N GLY A 197 4.78 0.41 1.58
CA GLY A 197 6.10 0.87 2.01
C GLY A 197 6.05 2.30 2.52
N ARG A 198 7.08 2.70 3.27
CA ARG A 198 7.24 4.10 3.67
C ARG A 198 7.65 4.97 2.47
N GLY A 199 7.20 6.22 2.46
CA GLY A 199 7.72 7.22 1.54
C GLY A 199 9.14 7.64 1.93
N ALA A 200 9.91 8.21 1.01
CA ALA A 200 11.26 8.71 1.27
C ALA A 200 11.25 10.16 1.77
N SER A 201 12.28 10.54 2.55
CA SER A 201 12.56 11.93 2.91
C SER A 201 14.01 12.29 2.59
N CYS A 202 14.23 13.50 2.06
CA CYS A 202 15.52 13.99 1.59
C CYS A 202 16.03 15.19 2.39
N LEU A 203 15.88 15.12 3.71
CA LEU A 203 16.39 16.15 4.60
C LEU A 203 17.92 16.18 4.62
N LYS A 204 18.49 17.40 4.57
CA LYS A 204 19.94 17.64 4.62
C LYS A 204 20.54 17.63 6.03
N ASN A 205 19.74 17.41 7.08
CA ASN A 205 20.19 17.51 8.47
C ASN A 205 20.32 16.14 9.13
N ASN A 206 21.41 15.93 9.89
CA ASN A 206 21.77 14.69 10.59
C ASN A 206 20.83 14.27 11.75
N LYS A 207 19.60 14.81 11.85
CA LYS A 207 18.72 14.66 13.02
C LYS A 207 17.36 14.00 12.75
N THR A 208 17.05 13.63 11.50
CA THR A 208 15.73 13.10 11.13
C THR A 208 15.83 11.78 10.38
N SER A 209 14.76 10.98 10.42
CA SER A 209 14.74 9.69 9.75
C SER A 209 14.69 9.85 8.23
N PHE A 210 15.23 8.86 7.51
CA PHE A 210 15.28 8.84 6.05
C PHE A 210 13.90 8.63 5.38
N TRP A 211 12.83 8.58 6.15
CA TRP A 211 11.50 8.22 5.68
C TRP A 211 10.49 9.37 5.85
N GLY A 212 9.47 9.37 5.01
CA GLY A 212 8.39 10.34 4.90
C GLY A 212 7.11 9.82 5.55
N GLY A 213 6.11 9.48 4.73
CA GLY A 213 4.87 8.90 5.21
C GLY A 213 5.04 7.47 5.72
N ASP A 214 4.37 7.14 6.83
CA ASP A 214 4.40 5.80 7.41
C ASP A 214 3.44 4.82 6.70
N VAL A 215 3.61 3.52 6.96
CA VAL A 215 2.75 2.45 6.44
C VAL A 215 1.45 2.33 7.21
N TYR A 216 0.44 1.75 6.57
CA TYR A 216 -0.83 1.39 7.21
C TYR A 216 -1.51 0.22 6.52
N ALA A 217 -2.66 -0.21 7.06
CA ALA A 217 -3.46 -1.33 6.54
C ALA A 217 -2.71 -2.67 6.52
N TRP A 218 -1.78 -2.87 7.46
CA TRP A 218 -1.04 -4.13 7.62
C TRP A 218 -1.95 -5.29 8.01
N SER A 219 -2.88 -5.07 8.94
CA SER A 219 -3.84 -6.10 9.40
C SER A 219 -4.78 -6.62 8.32
N THR A 220 -4.86 -5.93 7.18
CA THR A 220 -5.65 -6.34 6.01
C THR A 220 -4.76 -6.77 4.83
N LEU A 221 -3.52 -7.23 5.09
CA LEU A 221 -2.57 -7.64 4.06
C LEU A 221 -3.15 -8.67 3.08
N SER A 222 -3.97 -9.61 3.56
CA SER A 222 -4.61 -10.64 2.74
C SER A 222 -5.74 -10.11 1.86
N GLU A 223 -6.40 -9.02 2.26
CA GLU A 223 -7.52 -8.40 1.53
C GLU A 223 -7.40 -6.86 1.57
N PRO A 224 -6.38 -6.27 0.92
CA PRO A 224 -6.10 -4.85 1.03
C PRO A 224 -7.20 -4.02 0.37
N TRP A 225 -7.71 -3.01 1.09
CA TRP A 225 -8.80 -2.14 0.61
C TRP A 225 -8.66 -0.67 1.05
N SER A 226 -7.43 -0.20 1.18
CA SER A 226 -7.12 1.18 1.56
C SER A 226 -6.60 1.99 0.37
N TYR A 227 -7.00 3.25 0.28
CA TYR A 227 -6.39 4.18 -0.65
C TYR A 227 -4.93 4.43 -0.27
N GLY A 228 -4.10 4.78 -1.25
CA GLY A 228 -2.78 5.37 -1.03
C GLY A 228 -2.89 6.78 -0.47
N SER A 229 -1.77 7.31 0.00
CA SER A 229 -1.68 8.62 0.64
C SER A 229 -0.98 9.64 -0.26
N LYS A 230 -1.21 10.92 0.03
CA LYS A 230 -0.58 12.03 -0.67
C LYS A 230 0.87 12.22 -0.19
N GLY A 231 1.75 12.68 -1.08
CA GLY A 231 3.06 13.20 -0.70
C GLY A 231 2.97 14.58 -0.01
N GLY A 232 4.04 14.97 0.69
CA GLY A 232 4.19 16.30 1.29
C GLY A 232 4.49 17.38 0.25
N SER A 233 4.15 18.63 0.56
CA SER A 233 4.50 19.80 -0.27
C SER A 233 5.87 20.37 0.14
N LYS A 234 6.51 21.19 -0.70
CA LYS A 234 7.68 22.00 -0.30
C LYS A 234 7.34 23.47 -0.01
N ASN A 235 7.97 24.01 1.04
CA ASN A 235 7.78 25.39 1.53
C ASN A 235 8.09 26.47 0.49
N ASP A 236 9.09 26.28 -0.37
CA ASP A 236 9.45 27.19 -1.46
C ASP A 236 8.38 27.29 -2.56
N SER A 237 7.36 26.43 -2.49
CA SER A 237 6.24 26.37 -3.41
C SER A 237 4.90 26.68 -2.72
N ALA A 238 4.84 26.66 -1.38
CA ALA A 238 3.62 26.81 -0.58
C ALA A 238 3.07 28.25 -0.50
N SER A 239 3.64 29.20 -1.23
CA SER A 239 3.27 30.62 -1.19
C SER A 239 1.90 30.96 -1.79
N ASP A 240 1.27 30.05 -2.54
CA ASP A 240 -0.04 30.27 -3.18
C ASP A 240 -1.15 29.30 -2.72
N GLY A 241 -0.99 28.61 -1.58
CA GLY A 241 -2.01 27.66 -1.08
C GLY A 241 -2.16 26.38 -1.91
N HIS A 242 -1.30 26.16 -2.91
CA HIS A 242 -1.26 24.94 -3.72
C HIS A 242 -0.44 23.83 -3.03
N TRP A 243 -1.02 22.63 -2.97
CA TRP A 243 -0.38 21.41 -2.43
C TRP A 243 0.22 20.58 -3.56
N TYR A 244 1.56 20.59 -3.69
CA TYR A 244 2.27 19.97 -4.83
C TYR A 244 2.63 18.50 -4.64
N GLY A 245 2.28 17.91 -3.50
CA GLY A 245 2.46 16.47 -3.29
C GLY A 245 1.63 15.65 -4.28
N GLY A 246 2.23 14.60 -4.83
CA GLY A 246 1.54 13.64 -5.67
C GLY A 246 0.41 12.95 -4.90
N LYS A 247 -0.74 12.72 -5.55
CA LYS A 247 -1.91 12.08 -4.91
C LYS A 247 -1.67 10.58 -4.74
N GLY A 248 -2.36 9.95 -3.78
CA GLY A 248 -2.26 8.52 -3.58
C GLY A 248 -2.89 7.70 -4.70
N GLY A 249 -2.52 6.42 -4.79
CA GLY A 249 -3.16 5.44 -5.65
C GLY A 249 -4.54 5.00 -5.15
N GLY A 250 -5.41 4.66 -6.09
CA GLY A 250 -6.78 4.24 -5.84
C GLY A 250 -6.91 2.80 -5.31
N ARG A 251 -8.05 2.16 -5.58
CA ARG A 251 -8.29 0.77 -5.17
C ARG A 251 -8.90 -0.05 -6.29
N VAL A 252 -8.42 -1.28 -6.46
CA VAL A 252 -9.02 -2.23 -7.39
C VAL A 252 -9.39 -3.52 -6.65
N LYS A 253 -10.60 -4.02 -6.87
CA LYS A 253 -11.07 -5.29 -6.31
C LYS A 253 -11.73 -6.15 -7.38
N PHE A 254 -11.18 -7.32 -7.65
CA PHE A 254 -11.81 -8.33 -8.49
C PHE A 254 -12.23 -9.52 -7.63
N ILE A 255 -13.51 -9.89 -7.72
CA ILE A 255 -14.05 -11.10 -7.11
C ILE A 255 -14.67 -11.93 -8.24
N VAL A 256 -13.88 -12.86 -8.75
CA VAL A 256 -14.24 -13.66 -9.93
C VAL A 256 -14.39 -15.12 -9.51
N LYS A 257 -15.49 -15.77 -9.91
CA LYS A 257 -15.79 -17.12 -9.42
C LYS A 257 -14.91 -18.21 -10.03
N ASP A 258 -14.50 -18.06 -11.28
CA ASP A 258 -13.73 -19.08 -12.00
C ASP A 258 -12.41 -18.52 -12.54
N MET A 259 -12.43 -17.86 -13.72
CA MET A 259 -11.21 -17.48 -14.43
C MET A 259 -11.11 -15.98 -14.72
N ILE A 260 -9.89 -15.46 -14.54
CA ILE A 260 -9.46 -14.15 -15.03
C ILE A 260 -8.46 -14.36 -16.17
N TYR A 261 -8.75 -13.77 -17.34
CA TYR A 261 -7.81 -13.63 -18.45
C TYR A 261 -7.32 -12.18 -18.54
N LEU A 262 -6.08 -11.92 -18.12
CA LEU A 262 -5.53 -10.57 -17.96
C LEU A 262 -4.37 -10.30 -18.94
N ASN A 263 -4.66 -9.60 -20.04
CA ASN A 263 -3.66 -9.13 -21.01
C ASN A 263 -3.52 -7.60 -21.06
N GLY A 264 -4.38 -6.87 -20.36
CA GLY A 264 -4.27 -5.43 -20.15
C GLY A 264 -3.48 -5.09 -18.88
N SER A 265 -3.66 -3.85 -18.39
CA SER A 265 -3.05 -3.37 -17.15
C SER A 265 -4.07 -3.03 -16.08
N VAL A 266 -3.72 -3.31 -14.82
CA VAL A 266 -4.49 -2.95 -13.62
C VAL A 266 -3.58 -2.11 -12.73
N THR A 267 -3.89 -0.82 -12.57
CA THR A 267 -3.01 0.13 -11.87
C THR A 267 -3.70 0.83 -10.70
N ALA A 268 -2.98 0.93 -9.60
CA ALA A 268 -3.33 1.72 -8.42
C ALA A 268 -2.09 2.50 -7.95
N GLU A 269 -1.37 3.13 -8.87
CA GLU A 269 -0.09 3.76 -8.58
C GLU A 269 -0.26 5.14 -7.93
N GLY A 270 0.77 5.56 -7.20
CA GLY A 270 0.87 6.92 -6.68
C GLY A 270 1.14 7.94 -7.79
N GLY A 271 0.60 9.14 -7.63
CA GLY A 271 0.86 10.27 -8.52
C GLY A 271 2.23 10.90 -8.27
N ASN A 272 2.81 11.49 -9.32
CA ASN A 272 4.10 12.17 -9.24
C ASN A 272 3.97 13.56 -8.59
N GLY A 273 4.79 13.86 -7.59
CA GLY A 273 4.92 15.21 -6.98
C GLY A 273 6.03 16.06 -7.59
N GLY A 274 6.94 15.45 -8.37
CA GLY A 274 8.03 16.13 -9.06
C GLY A 274 8.98 16.89 -8.13
N ILE A 275 9.56 17.99 -8.60
CA ILE A 275 10.54 18.75 -7.81
C ILE A 275 9.92 19.63 -6.72
N LYS A 276 8.60 19.83 -6.69
CA LYS A 276 7.90 20.74 -5.76
C LYS A 276 7.18 20.03 -4.61
N GLY A 277 7.10 18.70 -4.65
CA GLY A 277 6.47 17.89 -3.61
C GLY A 277 6.94 16.45 -3.67
N GLY A 278 6.61 15.67 -2.64
CA GLY A 278 6.86 14.24 -2.62
C GLY A 278 5.87 13.47 -3.49
N GLY A 279 6.27 12.27 -3.92
CA GLY A 279 5.39 11.37 -4.63
C GLY A 279 4.27 10.82 -3.73
N GLY A 280 3.11 10.56 -4.30
CA GLY A 280 2.04 9.84 -3.61
C GLY A 280 2.38 8.36 -3.49
N SER A 281 1.84 7.66 -2.48
CA SER A 281 2.04 6.22 -2.35
C SER A 281 1.08 5.42 -3.24
N GLY A 282 1.47 4.19 -3.54
CA GLY A 282 0.59 3.22 -4.21
C GLY A 282 -0.62 2.86 -3.37
N GLY A 283 -1.70 2.45 -4.03
CA GLY A 283 -2.98 2.08 -3.43
C GLY A 283 -3.10 0.60 -3.07
N SER A 284 -4.33 0.06 -3.16
CA SER A 284 -4.60 -1.35 -2.88
C SER A 284 -5.17 -2.07 -4.10
N ILE A 285 -4.66 -3.26 -4.39
CA ILE A 285 -5.25 -4.17 -5.39
C ILE A 285 -5.52 -5.52 -4.71
N TYR A 286 -6.77 -5.98 -4.77
CA TYR A 286 -7.16 -7.31 -4.32
C TYR A 286 -7.82 -8.08 -5.46
N ILE A 287 -7.31 -9.26 -5.77
CA ILE A 287 -7.85 -10.11 -6.83
C ILE A 287 -8.10 -11.49 -6.26
N ARG A 288 -9.32 -11.97 -6.40
CA ARG A 288 -9.75 -13.32 -6.03
C ARG A 288 -10.32 -14.06 -7.23
N ALA A 289 -9.78 -15.25 -7.52
CA ALA A 289 -10.24 -16.15 -8.57
C ALA A 289 -9.79 -17.59 -8.35
N VAL A 290 -10.32 -18.56 -9.10
CA VAL A 290 -9.73 -19.90 -9.13
C VAL A 290 -8.47 -19.90 -10.01
N LYS A 291 -8.53 -19.24 -11.18
CA LYS A 291 -7.42 -19.16 -12.12
C LYS A 291 -7.18 -17.73 -12.59
N LEU A 292 -5.94 -17.29 -12.55
CA LEU A 292 -5.45 -16.06 -13.20
C LEU A 292 -4.46 -16.45 -14.30
N LYS A 293 -4.74 -16.03 -15.53
CA LYS A 293 -3.92 -16.34 -16.71
C LYS A 293 -3.73 -15.08 -17.56
N GLY A 294 -2.54 -14.87 -18.10
CA GLY A 294 -2.29 -13.81 -19.07
C GLY A 294 -0.86 -13.26 -19.03
N TYR A 295 -0.62 -12.23 -19.84
CA TYR A 295 0.67 -11.51 -19.93
C TYR A 295 0.55 -10.05 -19.51
N GLY A 296 -0.55 -9.70 -18.84
CA GLY A 296 -0.83 -8.35 -18.38
C GLY A 296 0.01 -7.92 -17.18
N THR A 297 -0.27 -6.71 -16.70
CA THR A 297 0.45 -6.10 -15.58
C THR A 297 -0.49 -5.67 -14.46
N ILE A 298 -0.04 -5.83 -13.22
CA ILE A 298 -0.73 -5.39 -12.01
C ILE A 298 0.27 -4.53 -11.22
N SER A 299 -0.03 -3.25 -11.02
CA SER A 299 0.91 -2.33 -10.38
C SER A 299 0.27 -1.45 -9.32
N ALA A 300 0.92 -1.38 -8.16
CA ALA A 300 0.62 -0.44 -7.09
C ALA A 300 1.90 0.30 -6.67
N ALA A 301 2.72 0.71 -7.64
CA ALA A 301 3.97 1.42 -7.39
C ALA A 301 3.75 2.82 -6.78
N GLY A 302 4.77 3.32 -6.08
CA GLY A 302 4.80 4.69 -5.57
C GLY A 302 5.16 5.71 -6.65
N GLY A 303 4.66 6.94 -6.51
CA GLY A 303 4.94 8.04 -7.43
C GLY A 303 6.32 8.68 -7.21
N MET A 304 6.87 9.27 -8.26
CA MET A 304 8.12 10.04 -8.23
C MET A 304 7.91 11.42 -7.60
N GLY A 305 8.84 11.85 -6.75
CA GLY A 305 8.82 13.21 -6.21
C GLY A 305 10.13 13.60 -5.56
N TRP A 306 10.13 14.71 -4.83
CA TRP A 306 11.31 15.14 -4.08
C TRP A 306 11.78 14.04 -3.13
N GLY A 307 10.91 13.61 -2.22
CA GLY A 307 10.91 12.26 -1.67
C GLY A 307 10.01 11.36 -2.51
N GLY A 308 10.47 10.16 -2.84
CA GLY A 308 9.68 9.17 -3.57
C GLY A 308 8.55 8.60 -2.72
N GLY A 309 7.36 8.36 -3.30
CA GLY A 309 6.25 7.73 -2.58
C GLY A 309 6.52 6.24 -2.33
N GLY A 310 6.01 5.69 -1.24
CA GLY A 310 6.11 4.25 -0.94
C GLY A 310 5.20 3.42 -1.85
N GLY A 311 5.57 2.17 -2.10
CA GLY A 311 4.71 1.22 -2.81
C GLY A 311 3.43 0.89 -2.04
N GLY A 312 2.43 0.38 -2.75
CA GLY A 312 1.11 0.01 -2.24
C GLY A 312 1.02 -1.44 -1.76
N ARG A 313 -0.20 -1.99 -1.70
CA ARG A 313 -0.45 -3.38 -1.31
C ARG A 313 -1.20 -4.12 -2.42
N ILE A 314 -0.69 -5.27 -2.82
CA ILE A 314 -1.34 -6.18 -3.76
C ILE A 314 -1.56 -7.51 -3.05
N SER A 315 -2.78 -8.05 -3.12
CA SER A 315 -3.06 -9.43 -2.71
C SER A 315 -3.72 -10.20 -3.85
N LEU A 316 -3.15 -11.35 -4.19
CA LEU A 316 -3.72 -12.29 -5.15
C LEU A 316 -4.14 -13.57 -4.40
N ASP A 317 -5.45 -13.77 -4.30
CA ASP A 317 -6.08 -15.00 -3.81
C ASP A 317 -6.51 -15.85 -5.02
N CYS A 318 -5.53 -16.51 -5.64
CA CYS A 318 -5.73 -17.31 -6.83
C CYS A 318 -5.12 -18.70 -6.65
N TYR A 319 -5.93 -19.75 -6.78
CA TYR A 319 -5.46 -21.14 -6.68
C TYR A 319 -4.39 -21.50 -7.73
N SER A 320 -4.49 -20.90 -8.92
CA SER A 320 -3.49 -21.05 -9.97
C SER A 320 -3.24 -19.73 -10.69
N ILE A 321 -1.98 -19.30 -10.71
CA ILE A 321 -1.49 -18.19 -11.53
C ILE A 321 -0.64 -18.80 -12.64
N GLN A 322 -1.00 -18.56 -13.89
CA GLN A 322 -0.35 -19.12 -15.08
C GLN A 322 0.16 -18.01 -15.99
N GLU A 323 1.16 -18.34 -16.80
CA GLU A 323 1.86 -17.38 -17.68
C GLU A 323 2.63 -16.32 -16.86
N ASP A 324 3.06 -15.23 -17.50
CA ASP A 324 3.97 -14.24 -16.92
C ASP A 324 3.22 -12.93 -16.58
N VAL A 325 2.16 -13.04 -15.76
CA VAL A 325 1.49 -11.85 -15.21
C VAL A 325 2.48 -11.11 -14.31
N LYS A 326 2.80 -9.87 -14.66
CA LYS A 326 3.78 -9.07 -13.93
C LYS A 326 3.13 -8.29 -12.81
N VAL A 327 3.65 -8.45 -11.59
CA VAL A 327 3.19 -7.74 -10.40
C VAL A 327 4.28 -6.81 -9.90
N SER A 328 3.98 -5.53 -9.72
CA SER A 328 4.94 -4.54 -9.22
C SER A 328 4.38 -3.71 -8.07
N VAL A 329 5.21 -3.51 -7.05
CA VAL A 329 4.91 -2.74 -5.84
C VAL A 329 6.09 -1.84 -5.45
N HIS A 330 6.99 -1.49 -6.35
CA HIS A 330 8.18 -0.72 -5.99
C HIS A 330 7.84 0.69 -5.45
N GLY A 331 8.74 1.27 -4.66
CA GLY A 331 8.65 2.68 -4.28
C GLY A 331 9.01 3.61 -5.44
N GLY A 332 8.50 4.83 -5.41
CA GLY A 332 8.76 5.84 -6.42
C GLY A 332 10.15 6.46 -6.28
N TYR A 333 10.70 6.91 -7.41
CA TYR A 333 12.02 7.54 -7.43
C TYR A 333 12.07 8.86 -6.64
N SER A 334 13.16 9.07 -5.92
CA SER A 334 13.45 10.35 -5.27
C SER A 334 14.33 11.25 -6.14
N LEU A 335 13.89 12.50 -6.31
CA LEU A 335 14.63 13.55 -7.01
C LEU A 335 15.57 14.33 -6.08
N GLY A 336 15.22 14.44 -4.79
CA GLY A 336 16.01 15.20 -3.81
C GLY A 336 17.22 14.42 -3.28
N CYS A 337 17.13 13.09 -3.27
CA CYS A 337 18.17 12.20 -2.77
C CYS A 337 18.11 10.87 -3.56
N PRO A 338 18.78 10.79 -4.74
CA PRO A 338 18.66 9.64 -5.64
C PRO A 338 18.96 8.26 -5.03
N GLY A 339 19.80 8.21 -3.98
CA GLY A 339 20.08 6.98 -3.23
C GLY A 339 18.98 6.54 -2.26
N ASN A 340 17.97 7.38 -2.00
CA ASN A 340 16.89 7.11 -1.06
C ASN A 340 15.52 7.38 -1.71
N SER A 341 15.10 6.46 -2.57
CA SER A 341 13.74 6.42 -3.12
C SER A 341 12.73 5.86 -2.11
N GLY A 342 11.44 5.85 -2.45
CA GLY A 342 10.43 5.23 -1.59
C GLY A 342 10.72 3.74 -1.37
N ALA A 343 10.26 3.20 -0.24
CA ALA A 343 10.35 1.77 0.01
C ALA A 343 9.30 0.98 -0.78
N ALA A 344 9.60 -0.28 -1.03
CA ALA A 344 8.68 -1.20 -1.68
C ALA A 344 7.40 -1.41 -0.88
N GLY A 345 6.30 -1.60 -1.58
CA GLY A 345 5.06 -2.12 -1.06
C GLY A 345 5.10 -3.61 -0.80
N THR A 346 3.94 -4.22 -0.68
CA THR A 346 3.81 -5.66 -0.40
C THR A 346 2.98 -6.35 -1.47
N TYR A 347 3.48 -7.45 -2.01
CA TYR A 347 2.70 -8.41 -2.78
C TYR A 347 2.50 -9.68 -1.95
N PHE A 348 1.25 -9.98 -1.59
CA PHE A 348 0.86 -11.18 -0.86
C PHE A 348 0.12 -12.15 -1.79
N ASN A 349 0.60 -13.39 -1.88
CA ASN A 349 -0.17 -14.48 -2.47
C ASN A 349 -0.94 -15.18 -1.33
N ALA A 350 -2.26 -15.01 -1.31
CA ALA A 350 -3.10 -15.47 -0.22
C ALA A 350 -3.35 -16.98 -0.24
N ASP A 351 -3.36 -17.60 -1.42
CA ASP A 351 -3.50 -19.06 -1.58
C ASP A 351 -2.24 -19.79 -1.08
N LEU A 352 -1.05 -19.28 -1.45
CA LEU A 352 0.23 -19.83 -1.03
C LEU A 352 0.69 -19.33 0.35
N LEU A 353 -0.01 -18.35 0.94
CA LEU A 353 0.41 -17.64 2.16
C LEU A 353 1.85 -17.11 2.06
N SER A 354 2.17 -16.47 0.95
CA SER A 354 3.54 -16.05 0.62
C SER A 354 3.62 -14.53 0.46
N LEU A 355 4.54 -13.91 1.20
CA LEU A 355 4.82 -12.47 1.09
C LEU A 355 6.04 -12.23 0.21
N ARG A 356 5.95 -11.25 -0.69
CA ARG A 356 7.05 -10.75 -1.52
C ARG A 356 7.17 -9.24 -1.38
N VAL A 357 8.38 -8.78 -1.09
CA VAL A 357 8.75 -7.36 -1.03
C VAL A 357 9.90 -7.17 -2.02
N GLY A 358 9.57 -6.60 -3.18
CA GLY A 358 10.53 -6.33 -4.25
C GLY A 358 10.49 -4.85 -4.63
N ASN A 359 11.66 -4.21 -4.69
CA ASN A 359 11.74 -2.79 -5.05
C ASN A 359 12.16 -2.55 -6.51
N ASP A 360 12.10 -3.57 -7.36
CA ASP A 360 12.44 -3.49 -8.79
C ASP A 360 13.77 -2.77 -9.08
N ASN A 361 14.77 -3.03 -8.22
CA ASN A 361 16.11 -2.47 -8.27
C ASN A 361 16.19 -0.95 -7.98
N VAL A 362 15.07 -0.34 -7.55
CA VAL A 362 15.04 1.03 -7.04
C VAL A 362 15.81 1.09 -5.72
N THR A 363 16.83 1.95 -5.64
CA THR A 363 17.66 2.10 -4.44
C THR A 363 16.95 2.91 -3.37
N THR A 364 16.96 2.42 -2.13
CA THR A 364 16.30 3.07 -1.00
C THR A 364 17.06 2.87 0.30
N GLU A 365 17.07 3.90 1.15
CA GLU A 365 17.44 3.78 2.57
C GLU A 365 16.20 3.69 3.49
N THR A 366 15.03 3.92 2.89
CA THR A 366 13.71 3.82 3.49
C THR A 366 13.28 2.36 3.57
N GLU A 367 12.48 2.02 4.56
CA GLU A 367 12.15 0.63 4.89
C GLU A 367 10.67 0.34 4.69
N THR A 368 10.37 -0.93 4.40
CA THR A 368 9.02 -1.53 4.44
C THR A 368 8.85 -2.25 5.78
N PRO A 369 8.11 -1.69 6.75
CA PRO A 369 7.91 -2.35 8.05
C PRO A 369 6.98 -3.57 7.93
N LEU A 370 7.41 -4.71 8.46
CA LEU A 370 6.55 -5.88 8.69
C LEU A 370 6.14 -5.87 10.16
N LEU A 371 4.87 -5.53 10.41
CA LEU A 371 4.40 -5.19 11.75
C LEU A 371 3.98 -6.42 12.57
N ASP A 372 3.58 -7.52 11.93
CA ASP A 372 3.30 -8.78 12.59
C ASP A 372 3.58 -9.96 11.64
N PHE A 373 3.63 -11.18 12.19
CA PHE A 373 3.67 -12.42 11.42
C PHE A 373 2.54 -13.30 11.89
N SER A 374 1.79 -13.89 10.96
CA SER A 374 0.67 -14.76 11.30
C SER A 374 1.15 -16.01 12.03
N THR A 375 0.57 -16.31 13.19
CA THR A 375 0.84 -17.52 13.97
C THR A 375 -0.13 -18.66 13.66
N SER A 376 -1.28 -18.36 13.02
CA SER A 376 -2.29 -19.35 12.63
C SER A 376 -3.21 -18.80 11.53
N PRO A 377 -3.10 -19.26 10.27
CA PRO A 377 -2.08 -20.18 9.75
C PRO A 377 -0.71 -19.47 9.64
N LEU A 378 0.38 -20.23 9.77
CA LEU A 378 1.72 -19.72 9.46
C LEU A 378 1.83 -19.37 7.98
N TRP A 379 2.57 -18.32 7.67
CA TRP A 379 2.95 -18.05 6.28
C TRP A 379 3.89 -19.12 5.76
N SER A 380 3.78 -19.42 4.47
CA SER A 380 4.67 -20.39 3.81
C SER A 380 6.01 -19.76 3.54
N ASN A 381 6.05 -18.60 2.87
CA ASN A 381 7.31 -18.02 2.40
C ASN A 381 7.36 -16.50 2.55
N VAL A 382 8.56 -15.97 2.72
CA VAL A 382 8.85 -14.53 2.70
C VAL A 382 10.03 -14.27 1.78
N PHE A 383 9.82 -13.42 0.78
CA PHE A 383 10.82 -13.03 -0.20
C PHE A 383 11.13 -11.53 -0.09
N VAL A 384 12.41 -11.18 0.02
CA VAL A 384 12.91 -9.80 0.01
C VAL A 384 13.95 -9.65 -1.10
N GLU A 385 13.66 -8.82 -2.10
CA GLU A 385 14.42 -8.84 -3.34
C GLU A 385 14.62 -7.48 -4.02
N ASN A 386 15.54 -7.44 -4.98
CA ASN A 386 15.71 -6.32 -5.92
C ASN A 386 15.81 -4.95 -5.22
N ASN A 387 16.78 -4.81 -4.30
CA ASN A 387 17.01 -3.64 -3.44
C ASN A 387 15.86 -3.28 -2.47
N ALA A 388 14.96 -4.22 -2.18
CA ALA A 388 14.00 -4.03 -1.09
C ALA A 388 14.70 -4.03 0.27
N LYS A 389 14.32 -3.09 1.13
CA LYS A 389 14.77 -2.99 2.51
C LYS A 389 13.58 -3.10 3.45
N VAL A 390 13.61 -4.10 4.32
CA VAL A 390 12.52 -4.48 5.20
C VAL A 390 12.91 -4.24 6.65
N LEU A 391 11.98 -3.73 7.45
CA LEU A 391 12.17 -3.53 8.89
C LEU A 391 11.22 -4.44 9.67
N VAL A 392 11.75 -5.17 10.66
CA VAL A 392 10.96 -5.90 11.66
C VAL A 392 11.14 -5.17 13.01
N PRO A 393 10.22 -4.25 13.38
CA PRO A 393 10.48 -3.28 14.45
C PRO A 393 10.24 -3.82 15.87
N LEU A 394 9.52 -4.94 16.02
CA LEU A 394 8.93 -5.32 17.30
C LEU A 394 9.93 -5.96 18.28
N LEU A 395 9.89 -5.48 19.52
CA LEU A 395 10.56 -6.06 20.69
C LEU A 395 10.02 -7.47 20.97
N TRP A 396 10.90 -8.47 21.11
CA TRP A 396 10.55 -9.87 21.39
C TRP A 396 9.59 -10.48 20.36
N THR A 397 10.08 -10.65 19.13
CA THR A 397 9.27 -11.28 18.09
C THR A 397 9.88 -12.54 17.49
N ARG A 398 9.00 -13.52 17.34
CA ARG A 398 9.25 -14.73 16.58
C ARG A 398 8.76 -14.50 15.15
N VAL A 399 9.70 -14.39 14.22
CA VAL A 399 9.44 -14.45 12.79
C VAL A 399 9.45 -15.91 12.38
N GLN A 400 8.26 -16.48 12.26
CA GLN A 400 8.09 -17.88 11.90
C GLN A 400 7.37 -18.01 10.56
N VAL A 401 7.98 -18.77 9.65
CA VAL A 401 7.36 -19.25 8.42
C VAL A 401 7.47 -20.77 8.36
N ARG A 402 6.56 -21.40 7.63
CA ARG A 402 6.57 -22.84 7.41
C ARG A 402 7.69 -23.25 6.45
N GLY A 403 7.77 -22.61 5.30
CA GLY A 403 8.75 -22.90 4.25
C GLY A 403 9.98 -22.02 4.37
N GLN A 404 10.10 -21.05 3.47
CA GLN A 404 11.37 -20.39 3.19
C GLN A 404 11.37 -18.88 3.48
N ILE A 405 12.50 -18.40 4.02
CA ILE A 405 12.86 -16.98 4.00
C ILE A 405 13.98 -16.80 2.98
N SER A 406 13.76 -15.92 2.01
CA SER A 406 14.66 -15.72 0.87
C SER A 406 15.02 -14.26 0.69
N LEU A 407 16.32 -13.94 0.69
CA LEU A 407 16.84 -12.61 0.45
C LEU A 407 17.81 -12.62 -0.72
N TYR A 408 17.55 -11.82 -1.76
CA TYR A 408 18.43 -11.81 -2.93
C TYR A 408 18.49 -10.47 -3.66
N ARG A 409 19.56 -10.25 -4.45
CA ARG A 409 19.73 -9.06 -5.33
C ARG A 409 19.58 -7.74 -4.57
N GLY A 410 20.42 -7.52 -3.57
CA GLY A 410 20.41 -6.34 -2.71
C GLY A 410 19.30 -6.32 -1.66
N GLY A 411 18.54 -7.41 -1.48
CA GLY A 411 17.52 -7.51 -0.44
C GLY A 411 18.11 -7.38 0.97
N GLU A 412 17.48 -6.59 1.82
CA GLU A 412 17.92 -6.33 3.19
C GLU A 412 16.78 -6.50 4.20
N ILE A 413 17.01 -7.24 5.29
CA ILE A 413 16.12 -7.29 6.45
C ILE A 413 16.83 -6.70 7.67
N VAL A 414 16.19 -5.75 8.33
CA VAL A 414 16.65 -5.10 9.55
C VAL A 414 15.76 -5.53 10.72
N PHE A 415 16.38 -6.12 11.75
CA PHE A 415 15.71 -6.47 12.99
C PHE A 415 15.97 -5.43 14.07
N GLY A 416 14.89 -4.93 14.67
CA GLY A 416 14.93 -3.95 15.74
C GLY A 416 15.02 -2.51 15.24
N LEU A 417 14.95 -1.59 16.19
CA LEU A 417 14.98 -0.14 15.93
C LEU A 417 16.28 0.44 16.46
N SER A 418 16.95 1.27 15.68
CA SER A 418 18.23 1.91 16.06
C SER A 418 18.14 2.85 17.29
N ALA A 419 16.93 3.21 17.71
CA ALA A 419 16.69 4.01 18.92
C ALA A 419 16.47 3.16 20.19
N TYR A 420 16.24 1.84 20.06
CA TYR A 420 15.88 0.95 21.16
C TYR A 420 16.93 -0.16 21.31
N PRO A 421 17.76 -0.15 22.37
CA PRO A 421 18.98 -0.96 22.46
C PRO A 421 18.80 -2.40 22.96
N MET A 422 17.57 -2.85 23.19
CA MET A 422 17.29 -4.22 23.64
C MET A 422 16.16 -4.77 22.79
N SER A 423 16.42 -5.80 21.99
CA SER A 423 15.37 -6.56 21.28
C SER A 423 15.84 -8.00 21.16
N GLU A 424 14.95 -8.97 21.36
CA GLU A 424 15.22 -10.38 21.09
C GLU A 424 14.38 -10.82 19.91
N PHE A 425 14.96 -11.61 19.01
CA PHE A 425 14.28 -12.08 17.82
C PHE A 425 14.55 -13.58 17.62
N GLU A 426 13.49 -14.32 17.30
CA GLU A 426 13.59 -15.72 16.92
C GLU A 426 13.21 -15.83 15.43
N LEU A 427 14.12 -16.31 14.60
CA LEU A 427 13.86 -16.58 13.19
C LEU A 427 13.69 -18.09 12.99
N VAL A 428 12.50 -18.50 12.54
CA VAL A 428 12.15 -19.91 12.36
C VAL A 428 11.63 -20.12 10.94
N ALA A 429 12.31 -20.99 10.19
CA ALA A 429 11.96 -21.37 8.82
C ALA A 429 12.43 -22.80 8.53
N GLU A 430 11.84 -23.50 7.56
CA GLU A 430 12.45 -24.72 7.02
C GLU A 430 13.74 -24.40 6.24
N GLU A 431 13.79 -23.26 5.56
CA GLU A 431 14.96 -22.86 4.78
C GLU A 431 15.23 -21.35 4.81
N LEU A 432 16.52 -20.98 4.82
CA LEU A 432 16.99 -19.61 4.66
C LEU A 432 17.94 -19.53 3.46
N LEU A 433 17.52 -18.81 2.42
CA LEU A 433 18.33 -18.57 1.23
C LEU A 433 18.81 -17.12 1.17
N MET A 434 20.11 -16.92 0.95
CA MET A 434 20.71 -15.60 0.84
C MET A 434 21.69 -15.51 -0.33
N SER A 435 21.47 -14.54 -1.22
CA SER A 435 22.38 -14.24 -2.33
C SER A 435 22.51 -12.75 -2.58
N ASP A 436 23.69 -12.17 -2.36
CA ASP A 436 23.91 -10.72 -2.47
C ASP A 436 22.88 -9.94 -1.63
N SER A 437 22.83 -10.24 -0.34
CA SER A 437 21.80 -9.74 0.58
C SER A 437 22.34 -9.58 2.00
N ILE A 438 21.61 -8.80 2.81
CA ILE A 438 22.05 -8.42 4.15
C ILE A 438 20.94 -8.68 5.18
N ILE A 439 21.31 -9.33 6.28
CA ILE A 439 20.52 -9.29 7.51
C ILE A 439 21.26 -8.40 8.51
N LYS A 440 20.60 -7.32 8.96
CA LYS A 440 21.11 -6.40 9.99
C LYS A 440 20.32 -6.59 11.28
N VAL A 441 21.04 -6.52 12.39
CA VAL A 441 20.46 -6.61 13.73
C VAL A 441 20.93 -5.41 14.55
N CYS A 442 19.99 -4.65 15.13
CA CYS A 442 20.28 -3.48 15.95
C CYS A 442 20.45 -3.87 17.43
N TYR A 443 21.63 -3.54 18.01
CA TYR A 443 22.03 -3.73 19.42
C TYR A 443 22.01 -5.18 19.94
N ILE A 444 22.14 -5.35 21.26
CA ILE A 444 22.23 -6.66 21.95
C ILE A 444 20.94 -7.41 21.68
N CYS A 445 21.02 -8.30 20.71
CA CYS A 445 19.95 -9.13 20.26
C CYS A 445 20.43 -10.58 20.29
N PHE A 446 19.71 -11.41 21.03
CA PHE A 446 19.79 -12.85 20.81
C PHE A 446 18.94 -13.15 19.57
N LEU A 447 19.62 -13.40 18.45
CA LEU A 447 18.98 -13.89 17.23
C LEU A 447 19.15 -15.41 17.20
N PHE A 448 18.05 -16.12 17.39
CA PHE A 448 18.04 -17.58 17.31
C PHE A 448 17.57 -18.00 15.91
N PHE A 449 18.42 -18.69 15.17
CA PHE A 449 18.05 -19.32 13.90
C PHE A 449 17.64 -20.76 14.17
N HIS A 450 16.37 -21.06 13.97
CA HIS A 450 15.86 -22.44 13.92
C HIS A 450 15.53 -22.76 12.46
N VAL A 451 16.52 -23.34 11.76
CA VAL A 451 16.38 -23.86 10.39
C VAL A 451 16.45 -25.37 10.44
N PHE A 452 15.35 -26.04 10.09
CA PHE A 452 15.23 -27.50 10.23
C PHE A 452 15.91 -28.26 9.07
#